data_AF-A0A212FLR7-F1
#
_entry.id   AF-A0A212FLR7-F1
#
_cell.length_a   1.000
_cell.length_b   1.000
_cell.length_c   1.000
_cell.angle_alpha   90.00
_cell.angle_beta   90.00
_cell.angle_gamma   90.00
#
_symmetry.space_group_name_H-M   'P 1'
#
loop_
_entity.id
_entity.type
_entity.pdbx_description
1 polymer ?
#
loop_
_entity_poly.entity_id
_entity_poly.type
_entity_poly.pdbx_seq_one_letter_code
_entity_poly.pdbx_strand_id
1 'polypeptide(L)'
;MSREYRRSSSLRMSGIILGRQASAKQKLVRIYQPTYQLNPRKRFNSENVEKILRRIVNSELEEVEYSEKIIPDLCITLADNIKAAIKEDNYDR
;
A
#
# COMPACT_ATOMS: atom_id res chain seq x y z
N MET A 1 22.40 -14.38 -8.36
CA MET A 1 21.93 -15.76 -8.61
C MET A 1 20.61 -15.69 -9.40
N SER A 2 20.71 -15.73 -10.73
CA SER A 2 19.56 -15.68 -11.64
C SER A 2 19.36 -17.07 -12.22
N ARG A 3 18.20 -17.70 -11.98
CA ARG A 3 17.88 -19.03 -12.54
C ARG A 3 17.29 -18.87 -13.94
N GLU A 4 18.13 -18.97 -14.96
CA GLU A 4 17.69 -19.21 -16.33
C GLU A 4 17.18 -20.65 -16.46
N TYR A 5 15.88 -20.82 -16.67
CA TYR A 5 15.31 -22.11 -17.07
C TYR A 5 15.44 -22.27 -18.59
N ARG A 6 16.60 -22.74 -19.05
CA ARG A 6 16.73 -23.32 -20.39
C ARG A 6 16.00 -24.66 -20.40
N ARG A 7 14.89 -24.74 -21.13
CA ARG A 7 14.25 -26.00 -21.50
C ARG A 7 13.97 -26.02 -23.00
N SER A 8 14.80 -26.74 -23.73
CA SER A 8 14.33 -27.94 -24.45
C SER A 8 15.49 -28.58 -25.19
N SER A 9 15.77 -29.81 -24.75
CA SER A 9 16.67 -30.79 -25.31
C SER A 9 16.21 -31.25 -26.69
N SER A 10 17.19 -31.44 -27.57
CA SER A 10 17.10 -32.23 -28.79
C SER A 10 16.59 -33.64 -28.49
N LEU A 11 15.70 -34.14 -29.34
CA LEU A 11 15.56 -35.55 -29.70
C LEU A 11 14.62 -35.65 -30.91
N ARG A 12 15.21 -35.78 -32.11
CA ARG A 12 14.55 -36.45 -33.23
C ARG A 12 14.74 -37.95 -33.02
N MET A 13 13.65 -38.72 -33.02
CA MET A 13 13.63 -40.02 -33.69
C MET A 13 12.21 -40.37 -34.11
N SER A 14 12.15 -40.91 -35.32
CA SER A 14 11.02 -41.38 -36.09
C SER A 14 10.21 -42.47 -35.40
N GLY A 15 8.88 -42.42 -35.53
CA GLY A 15 7.98 -43.52 -35.22
C GLY A 15 6.53 -43.14 -35.53
N ILE A 16 6.00 -43.64 -36.64
CA ILE A 16 4.60 -43.51 -37.04
C ILE A 16 3.74 -44.28 -36.05
N ILE A 17 2.86 -43.57 -35.33
CA ILE A 17 1.69 -44.17 -34.67
C ILE A 17 0.48 -43.32 -35.06
N LEU A 18 -0.32 -43.86 -36.00
CA LEU A 18 -1.69 -43.40 -36.25
C LEU A 18 -2.53 -43.67 -34.99
N GLY A 19 -3.04 -42.61 -34.36
CA GLY A 19 -4.02 -42.77 -33.28
C GLY A 19 -4.38 -41.47 -32.59
N ARG A 20 -5.67 -41.11 -32.65
CA ARG A 20 -6.36 -40.05 -31.90
C ARG A 20 -5.90 -38.62 -32.15
N GLN A 21 -6.53 -37.97 -33.13
CA GLN A 21 -6.73 -36.52 -33.07
C GLN A 21 -7.80 -36.20 -32.01
N ALA A 22 -7.37 -36.08 -30.76
CA ALA A 22 -8.15 -35.33 -29.77
C ALA A 22 -7.97 -33.84 -30.11
N SER A 23 -9.01 -33.20 -30.63
CA SER A 23 -9.08 -31.74 -30.77
C SER A 23 -9.05 -31.13 -29.36
N ALA A 24 -7.85 -30.95 -28.83
CA ALA A 24 -7.63 -30.21 -27.61
C ALA A 24 -7.92 -28.74 -27.92
N LYS A 25 -9.18 -28.32 -27.78
CA LYS A 25 -9.54 -26.90 -27.69
C LYS A 25 -8.78 -26.34 -26.49
N GLN A 26 -7.63 -25.72 -26.76
CA GLN A 26 -6.83 -25.05 -25.74
C GLN A 26 -7.72 -23.98 -25.11
N LYS A 27 -8.21 -24.24 -23.90
CA LYS A 27 -8.94 -23.25 -23.13
C LYS A 27 -7.96 -22.10 -22.87
N LEU A 28 -8.25 -20.93 -23.41
CA LEU A 28 -7.48 -19.70 -23.17
C LEU A 28 -7.45 -19.44 -21.66
N VAL A 29 -6.31 -19.73 -21.04
CA VAL A 29 -6.07 -19.41 -19.64
C VAL A 29 -5.84 -17.91 -19.55
N ARG A 30 -6.78 -17.19 -18.94
CA ARG A 30 -6.63 -15.76 -18.67
C ARG A 30 -5.60 -15.60 -17.55
N ILE A 31 -4.46 -15.01 -17.88
CA ILE A 31 -3.45 -14.62 -16.89
C ILE A 31 -3.84 -13.23 -16.39
N TYR A 32 -4.25 -13.14 -15.13
CA TYR A 32 -4.56 -11.86 -14.49
C TYR A 32 -3.27 -11.11 -14.18
N GLN A 33 -3.23 -9.82 -14.51
CA GLN A 33 -2.12 -8.97 -14.12
C GLN A 33 -2.21 -8.66 -12.63
N PRO A 34 -1.09 -8.71 -11.88
CA PRO A 34 -1.07 -8.28 -10.49
C PRO A 34 -1.43 -6.79 -10.40
N THR A 35 -2.41 -6.45 -9.56
CA THR A 35 -2.91 -5.08 -9.37
C THR A 35 -2.25 -4.38 -8.17
N TYR A 36 -1.14 -4.91 -7.66
CA TYR A 36 -0.46 -4.32 -6.51
C TYR A 36 0.09 -2.93 -6.87
N GLN A 37 -0.05 -2.01 -5.94
CA GLN A 37 0.43 -0.65 -6.11
C GLN A 37 1.89 -0.57 -5.63
N LEU A 38 2.81 -0.19 -6.52
CA LEU A 38 4.24 -0.06 -6.19
C LEU A 38 4.59 1.26 -5.50
N ASN A 39 3.85 2.33 -5.81
CA ASN A 39 4.12 3.67 -5.30
C ASN A 39 2.89 4.22 -4.58
N PRO A 40 3.04 4.90 -3.43
CA PRO A 40 1.93 5.58 -2.77
C PRO A 40 1.26 6.61 -3.70
N ARG A 41 -0.08 6.70 -3.70
CA ARG A 41 -0.82 7.74 -4.43
C ARG A 41 -0.68 9.07 -3.74
N LYS A 42 -0.79 9.07 -2.40
CA LYS A 42 -0.60 10.26 -1.57
C LYS A 42 0.57 10.05 -0.62
N ARG A 43 1.70 10.68 -0.93
CA ARG A 43 2.87 10.70 -0.05
C ARG A 43 2.64 11.61 1.14
N PHE A 44 3.29 11.28 2.25
CA PHE A 44 3.37 12.14 3.42
C PHE A 44 3.96 13.51 3.05
N ASN A 45 3.29 14.58 3.45
CA ASN A 45 3.75 15.96 3.26
C ASN A 45 3.90 16.64 4.62
N SER A 46 5.14 16.87 5.04
CA SER A 46 5.46 17.48 6.33
C SER A 46 4.93 18.90 6.47
N GLU A 47 4.95 19.69 5.40
CA GLU A 47 4.48 21.09 5.44
C GLU A 47 2.96 21.17 5.67
N ASN A 48 2.21 20.24 5.06
CA ASN A 48 0.77 20.18 5.26
C ASN A 48 0.43 19.78 6.69
N VAL A 49 1.13 18.75 7.19
CA VAL A 49 0.96 18.29 8.57
C VAL A 49 1.35 19.37 9.57
N GLU A 50 2.41 20.13 9.33
CA GLU A 50 2.80 21.25 10.18
C GLU A 50 1.71 22.34 10.25
N LYS A 51 1.07 22.66 9.12
CA LYS A 51 -0.05 23.62 9.11
C LYS A 51 -1.24 23.11 9.93
N ILE A 52 -1.56 21.82 9.81
CA ILE A 52 -2.63 21.18 10.59
C ILE A 52 -2.30 21.22 12.08
N LEU A 53 -1.06 20.86 12.44
CA LEU A 53 -0.56 20.89 13.81
C LEU A 53 -0.67 22.29 14.41
N ARG A 54 -0.12 23.30 13.72
CA ARG A 54 -0.18 24.70 14.19
C ARG A 54 -1.61 25.17 14.39
N ARG A 55 -2.52 24.84 13.47
CA ARG A 55 -3.93 25.21 13.58
C ARG A 55 -4.58 24.62 14.83
N ILE A 56 -4.42 23.31 15.05
CA ILE A 56 -5.03 22.61 16.18
C ILE A 56 -4.42 23.07 17.51
N VAL A 57 -3.09 23.16 17.58
CA VAL A 57 -2.40 23.58 18.80
C VAL A 57 -2.77 25.01 19.16
N ASN A 58 -2.81 25.92 18.18
CA ASN A 58 -3.18 27.31 18.45
C ASN A 58 -4.64 27.42 18.91
N SER A 59 -5.59 26.70 18.29
CA SER A 59 -7.00 26.78 18.68
C SER A 59 -7.26 26.19 20.07
N GLU A 60 -6.59 25.10 20.42
CA GLU A 60 -6.78 24.45 21.72
C GLU A 60 -6.09 25.20 22.86
N LEU A 61 -4.97 25.90 22.58
CA LEU A 61 -4.20 26.62 23.61
C LEU A 61 -4.57 28.10 23.74
N GLU A 62 -5.40 28.67 22.85
CA GLU A 62 -5.75 30.10 22.87
C GLU A 62 -6.45 30.53 24.17
N GLU A 63 -7.29 29.67 24.74
CA GLU A 63 -8.10 29.99 25.93
C GLU A 63 -7.64 29.24 27.20
N VAL A 64 -6.53 28.51 27.15
CA VAL A 64 -6.11 27.61 28.24
C VAL A 64 -5.03 28.25 29.09
N GLU A 65 -5.33 28.44 30.38
CA GLU A 65 -4.33 28.75 31.40
C GLU A 65 -3.61 27.49 31.89
N TYR A 66 -2.31 27.62 32.17
CA TYR A 66 -1.52 26.48 32.63
C TYR A 66 -1.97 25.99 34.02
N SER A 67 -2.31 24.70 34.12
CA SER A 67 -2.70 24.04 35.36
C SER A 67 -2.12 22.63 35.43
N GLU A 68 -1.29 22.36 36.44
CA GLU A 68 -0.57 21.08 36.60
C GLU A 68 -1.49 19.85 36.61
N LYS A 69 -2.75 20.01 37.05
CA LYS A 69 -3.71 18.92 37.14
C LYS A 69 -4.42 18.61 35.81
N ILE A 70 -4.59 19.61 34.96
CA ILE A 70 -5.43 19.54 33.74
C ILE A 70 -4.56 19.26 32.51
N ILE A 71 -3.31 19.73 32.53
CA ILE A 71 -2.37 19.62 31.41
C ILE A 71 -2.15 18.16 30.95
N PRO A 72 -1.98 17.15 31.83
CA PRO A 72 -1.77 15.77 31.37
C PRO A 72 -2.93 15.22 30.52
N ASP A 73 -4.16 15.46 30.97
CA ASP A 73 -5.37 15.01 30.26
C ASP A 73 -5.56 15.79 28.95
N LEU A 74 -5.25 17.08 28.97
CA LEU A 74 -5.28 17.93 27.77
C LEU A 74 -4.25 17.47 26.73
N CYS A 75 -3.03 17.13 27.15
CA CYS A 75 -2.00 16.59 26.26
C CYS A 75 -2.44 15.28 25.57
N ILE A 76 -3.10 14.38 26.30
CA ILE A 76 -3.63 13.13 25.74
C ILE A 76 -4.70 13.43 24.69
N THR A 77 -5.66 14.28 25.06
CA THR A 77 -6.77 14.67 24.16
C THR A 77 -6.26 15.36 22.90
N LEU A 78 -5.31 16.27 23.05
CA LEU A 78 -4.67 16.99 21.95
C LEU A 78 -3.89 16.05 21.02
N ALA A 79 -3.17 15.06 21.57
CA ALA A 79 -2.47 14.06 20.78
C ALA A 79 -3.42 13.19 19.95
N ASP A 80 -4.56 12.78 20.53
CA ASP A 80 -5.57 12.01 19.82
C ASP A 80 -6.27 12.82 18.72
N ASN A 81 -6.56 14.10 18.99
CA ASN A 81 -7.13 15.03 18.00
C ASN A 81 -6.18 15.24 16.81
N ILE A 82 -4.89 15.49 17.07
CA ILE A 82 -3.87 15.61 16.02
C ILE A 82 -3.80 14.33 15.19
N LYS A 83 -3.77 13.17 15.85
CA LYS A 83 -3.71 11.87 15.18
C LYS A 83 -4.94 11.63 14.31
N ALA A 84 -6.14 12.00 14.77
CA ALA A 84 -7.36 11.90 13.98
C ALA A 84 -7.28 12.80 12.74
N ALA A 85 -6.89 14.07 12.90
CA ALA A 85 -6.78 15.01 11.78
C ALA A 85 -5.75 14.56 10.72
N ILE A 86 -4.60 14.02 11.14
CA ILE A 86 -3.59 13.51 10.19
C ILE A 86 -4.09 12.25 9.46
N LYS A 87 -4.92 11.43 10.10
CA LYS A 87 -5.49 10.24 9.47
C LYS A 87 -6.55 10.59 8.41
N GLU A 88 -7.31 11.65 8.60
CA GLU A 88 -8.27 12.15 7.60
C GLU A 88 -7.59 12.52 6.28
N ASP A 89 -6.30 12.88 6.34
CA ASP A 89 -5.51 13.15 5.17
C ASP A 89 -5.16 11.88 4.36
N ASN A 90 -5.43 10.66 4.87
CA ASN A 90 -5.31 9.41 4.11
C ASN A 90 -3.97 9.25 3.38
N TYR A 91 -2.86 9.51 4.07
CA TYR A 91 -1.53 9.25 3.53
C TYR A 91 -1.29 7.75 3.34
N ASP A 92 -0.68 7.39 2.23
CA ASP A 92 -0.29 6.01 1.94
C ASP A 92 1.05 5.68 2.60
N ARG A 93 1.20 4.42 3.03
CA ARG A 93 2.40 3.88 3.68
C ARG A 93 3.50 3.52 2.69
#